data_AF-A0A3N5G665-F1
#
_entry.id   AF-A0A3N5G665-F1
#
_cell.length_a   1.000
_cell.length_b   1.000
_cell.length_c   1.000
_cell.angle_alpha   90.00
_cell.angle_beta   90.00
_cell.angle_gamma   90.00
#
_symmetry.space_group_name_H-M   'P 1'
#
loop_
_entity.id
_entity.type
_entity.pdbx_description
1 polymer ?
#
loop_
_entity_poly.entity_id
_entity_poly.type
_entity_poly.pdbx_seq_one_letter_code
_entity_poly.pdbx_strand_id
1 'polypeptide(L)'
;MRFLLRVGFVYFLFQMVPFSASLLPFVQVVMRPYEAFWEAAAVRVGRQVFGVTVDLVQNGSGDKTYFYVWAFCNLVVAVLLGLLWTILDRKRSRDPQIAEWFRVYLRLSLALAMIYYGAIKLIPTQFGGTIGLERLVQPFGSASPMGLLWTFLAASPAYTAFTGAVEMLGGLLLIPRRTTLLGALVSAAATLQVVVLNFCYDVPVKLFSVHLLVMALLLAAPDLRRLAGLFLFNRRVESAEIRPVFARRRFNRVAAAVWGISLT
;
A
#
# COMPACT_ATOMS: atom_id res chain seq x y z
N MET A 1 -13.03 9.97 15.88
CA MET A 1 -12.61 8.63 15.38
C MET A 1 -13.47 8.10 14.22
N ARG A 2 -14.81 8.19 14.27
CA ARG A 2 -15.71 7.59 13.25
C ARG A 2 -15.69 8.29 11.88
N PHE A 3 -15.60 9.63 11.86
CA PHE A 3 -15.42 10.40 10.63
C PHE A 3 -14.11 10.02 9.92
N LEU A 4 -13.00 9.96 10.67
CA LEU A 4 -11.69 9.55 10.16
C LEU A 4 -11.70 8.13 9.57
N LEU A 5 -12.46 7.19 10.17
CA LEU A 5 -12.62 5.86 9.60
C LEU A 5 -13.25 5.90 8.20
N ARG A 6 -14.31 6.70 8.02
CA ARG A 6 -15.02 6.81 6.74
C ARG A 6 -14.17 7.51 5.69
N VAL A 7 -13.50 8.61 6.06
CA VAL A 7 -12.55 9.31 5.19
C VAL A 7 -11.41 8.37 4.80
N GLY A 8 -10.80 7.68 5.75
CA GLY A 8 -9.73 6.71 5.48
C GLY A 8 -10.19 5.58 4.57
N PHE A 9 -11.38 5.02 4.81
CA PHE A 9 -11.97 3.99 3.95
C PHE A 9 -12.08 4.45 2.50
N VAL A 10 -12.68 5.64 2.28
CA VAL A 10 -12.84 6.19 0.94
C VAL A 10 -11.47 6.50 0.32
N TYR A 11 -10.58 7.15 1.06
CA TYR A 11 -9.27 7.55 0.57
C TYR A 11 -8.45 6.36 0.05
N PHE A 12 -8.28 5.32 0.88
CA PHE A 12 -7.51 4.14 0.49
C PHE A 12 -8.22 3.33 -0.60
N LEU A 13 -9.55 3.35 -0.65
CA LEU A 13 -10.30 2.72 -1.73
C LEU A 13 -9.92 3.33 -3.08
N PHE A 14 -9.98 4.66 -3.20
CA PHE A 14 -9.58 5.35 -4.41
C PHE A 14 -8.07 5.22 -4.69
N GLN A 15 -7.24 5.15 -3.66
CA GLN A 15 -5.79 5.04 -3.82
C GLN A 15 -5.36 3.67 -4.40
N MET A 16 -5.99 2.58 -3.95
CA MET A 16 -5.54 1.21 -4.26
C MET A 16 -6.28 0.57 -5.43
N VAL A 17 -7.44 1.11 -5.85
CA VAL A 17 -8.19 0.61 -7.02
C VAL A 17 -7.37 0.70 -8.31
N PRO A 18 -6.73 1.84 -8.66
CA PRO A 18 -5.94 1.93 -9.89
C PRO A 18 -4.77 0.95 -9.91
N PHE A 19 -4.06 0.81 -8.79
CA PHE A 19 -2.99 -0.17 -8.64
C PHE A 19 -3.52 -1.60 -8.87
N SER A 20 -4.59 -1.99 -8.19
CA SER A 20 -5.17 -3.33 -8.32
C SER A 20 -5.66 -3.61 -9.75
N ALA A 21 -6.25 -2.61 -10.40
CA ALA A 21 -6.71 -2.71 -11.77
C ALA A 21 -5.55 -2.85 -12.78
N SER A 22 -4.42 -2.19 -12.52
CA SER A 22 -3.24 -2.24 -13.40
C SER A 22 -2.62 -3.64 -13.51
N LEU A 23 -2.79 -4.46 -12.47
CA LEU A 23 -2.29 -5.84 -12.42
C LEU A 23 -3.14 -6.84 -13.21
N LEU A 24 -4.38 -6.48 -13.55
CA LEU A 24 -5.31 -7.37 -14.24
C LEU A 24 -5.33 -7.07 -15.75
N PRO A 25 -5.07 -8.07 -16.61
CA PRO A 25 -5.26 -7.92 -18.05
C PRO A 25 -6.69 -7.48 -18.37
N PHE A 26 -6.86 -6.67 -19.42
CA PHE A 26 -8.15 -6.16 -19.92
C PHE A 26 -8.89 -5.15 -19.01
N VAL A 27 -8.66 -5.15 -17.70
CA VAL A 27 -9.26 -4.18 -16.77
C VAL A 27 -8.78 -2.75 -17.06
N GLN A 28 -7.55 -2.59 -17.56
CA GLN A 28 -7.03 -1.28 -17.97
C GLN A 28 -7.89 -0.59 -19.02
N VAL A 29 -8.54 -1.33 -19.94
CA VAL A 29 -9.44 -0.75 -20.94
C VAL A 29 -10.67 -0.13 -20.29
N VAL A 30 -11.20 -0.79 -19.26
CA VAL A 30 -12.35 -0.34 -18.48
C VAL A 30 -11.98 0.86 -17.61
N MET A 31 -10.72 0.97 -17.17
CA MET A 31 -10.24 2.08 -16.35
C MET A 31 -9.91 3.35 -17.15
N ARG A 32 -9.79 3.29 -18.48
CA ARG A 32 -9.45 4.47 -19.30
C ARG A 32 -10.32 5.70 -19.06
N PRO A 33 -11.67 5.60 -18.98
CA PRO A 33 -12.50 6.78 -18.71
C PRO A 33 -12.24 7.35 -17.31
N TYR A 34 -11.98 6.48 -16.33
CA TYR A 34 -11.61 6.89 -14.97
C TYR A 34 -10.26 7.62 -14.97
N GLU A 35 -9.26 7.08 -15.66
CA GLU A 35 -7.93 7.69 -15.78
C GLU A 35 -8.02 9.06 -16.48
N ALA A 36 -8.71 9.15 -17.61
CA ALA A 36 -8.89 10.39 -18.36
C ALA A 36 -9.61 11.47 -17.54
N PHE A 37 -10.62 11.09 -16.75
CA PHE A 37 -11.29 12.01 -15.83
C PHE A 37 -10.31 12.57 -14.80
N TRP A 38 -9.51 11.71 -14.16
CA TRP A 38 -8.57 12.13 -13.14
C TRP A 38 -7.39 12.93 -13.69
N GLU A 39 -6.91 12.62 -14.89
CA GLU A 39 -5.92 13.44 -15.59
C GLU A 39 -6.46 14.85 -15.83
N ALA A 40 -7.65 14.98 -16.40
CA ALA A 40 -8.27 16.29 -16.64
C ALA A 40 -8.50 17.07 -15.32
N ALA A 41 -8.95 16.39 -14.28
CA ALA A 41 -9.16 16.99 -12.96
C ALA A 41 -7.82 17.45 -12.34
N ALA A 42 -6.80 16.59 -12.34
CA ALA A 42 -5.49 16.90 -11.78
C ALA A 42 -4.80 18.02 -12.54
N VAL A 43 -4.87 18.06 -13.88
CA VAL A 43 -4.32 19.18 -14.67
C VAL A 43 -5.00 20.50 -14.30
N ARG A 44 -6.34 20.50 -14.18
CA ARG A 44 -7.10 21.70 -13.81
C ARG A 44 -6.78 22.17 -12.40
N VAL A 45 -6.74 21.25 -11.43
CA VAL A 45 -6.42 21.56 -10.04
C VAL A 45 -4.96 22.00 -9.90
N GLY A 46 -4.02 21.33 -10.56
CA GLY A 46 -2.60 21.69 -10.57
C GLY A 46 -2.39 23.13 -11.03
N ARG A 47 -3.08 23.53 -12.11
CA ARG A 47 -3.02 24.90 -12.63
C ARG A 47 -3.71 25.92 -11.72
N GLN A 48 -4.94 25.63 -11.25
CA GLN A 48 -5.77 26.62 -10.56
C GLN A 48 -5.46 26.77 -9.07
N VAL A 49 -5.06 25.69 -8.40
CA VAL A 49 -4.84 25.67 -6.94
C VAL A 49 -3.37 25.81 -6.61
N PHE A 50 -2.50 25.11 -7.36
CA PHE A 50 -1.07 25.03 -7.04
C PHE A 50 -0.18 25.87 -7.97
N GLY A 51 -0.71 26.39 -9.07
CA GLY A 51 0.07 27.16 -10.05
C GLY A 51 1.15 26.34 -10.75
N VAL A 52 1.05 25.01 -10.78
CA VAL A 52 2.04 24.10 -11.38
C VAL A 52 1.56 23.49 -12.69
N THR A 53 2.49 23.22 -13.60
CA THR A 53 2.25 22.38 -14.77
C THR A 53 2.31 20.92 -14.38
N VAL A 54 1.28 20.16 -14.74
CA VAL A 54 1.19 18.74 -14.41
C VAL A 54 1.87 17.92 -15.49
N ASP A 55 3.02 17.34 -15.16
CA ASP A 55 3.74 16.42 -16.06
C ASP A 55 3.06 15.06 -16.12
N LEU A 56 2.69 14.66 -17.34
CA LEU A 56 2.09 13.36 -17.63
C LEU A 56 3.11 12.36 -18.21
N VAL A 57 4.30 12.84 -18.61
CA VAL A 57 5.36 12.01 -19.21
C VAL A 57 5.91 10.99 -18.20
N GLN A 58 6.19 9.77 -18.68
CA GLN A 58 6.78 8.68 -17.90
C GLN A 58 8.25 8.99 -17.54
N ASN A 59 8.60 8.98 -16.24
CA ASN A 59 9.96 9.20 -15.74
C ASN A 59 10.58 7.95 -15.05
N GLY A 60 10.21 6.76 -15.53
CA GLY A 60 10.90 5.52 -15.16
C GLY A 60 10.42 4.81 -13.90
N SER A 61 9.69 5.43 -12.95
CA SER A 61 9.16 4.65 -11.81
C SER A 61 7.84 5.08 -11.13
N GLY A 62 7.28 6.28 -11.34
CA GLY A 62 5.87 6.51 -10.99
C GLY A 62 5.47 7.75 -10.16
N ASP A 63 6.38 8.52 -9.56
CA ASP A 63 6.03 9.80 -8.93
C ASP A 63 6.15 10.94 -9.95
N LYS A 64 5.01 11.47 -10.36
CA LYS A 64 4.86 12.64 -11.23
C LYS A 64 4.14 13.73 -10.45
N THR A 65 4.27 14.99 -10.86
CA THR A 65 3.43 16.09 -10.36
C THR A 65 1.95 15.70 -10.41
N TYR A 66 1.54 14.96 -11.45
CA TYR A 66 0.22 14.35 -11.55
C TYR A 66 -0.21 13.55 -10.31
N PHE A 67 0.61 12.61 -9.84
CA PHE A 67 0.24 11.73 -8.74
C PHE A 67 0.11 12.46 -7.40
N TYR A 68 0.92 13.50 -7.17
CA TYR A 68 0.78 14.35 -5.99
C TYR A 68 -0.52 15.17 -6.02
N VAL A 69 -0.82 15.80 -7.16
CA VAL A 69 -2.08 16.55 -7.32
C VAL A 69 -3.29 15.62 -7.27
N TRP A 70 -3.19 14.45 -7.89
CA TRP A 70 -4.23 13.42 -7.84
C TRP A 70 -4.48 12.94 -6.40
N ALA A 71 -3.44 12.67 -5.62
CA ALA A 71 -3.58 12.29 -4.22
C ALA A 71 -4.24 13.40 -3.37
N PHE A 72 -3.94 14.67 -3.66
CA PHE A 72 -4.64 15.80 -3.06
C PHE A 72 -6.12 15.81 -3.44
N CYS A 73 -6.46 15.68 -4.73
CA CYS A 73 -7.85 15.62 -5.18
C CYS A 73 -8.59 14.43 -4.55
N ASN A 74 -7.94 13.27 -4.45
CA ASN A 74 -8.47 12.09 -3.79
C ASN A 74 -8.76 12.37 -2.31
N LEU A 75 -7.85 13.03 -1.59
CA LEU A 75 -8.06 13.43 -0.20
C LEU A 75 -9.28 14.36 -0.05
N VAL A 76 -9.42 15.36 -0.91
CA VAL A 76 -10.58 16.27 -0.90
C VAL A 76 -11.88 15.49 -1.13
N VAL A 77 -11.93 14.63 -2.16
CA VAL A 77 -13.10 13.79 -2.44
C VAL A 77 -13.41 12.86 -1.27
N ALA A 78 -12.40 12.25 -0.64
CA ALA A 78 -12.57 11.38 0.51
C ALA A 78 -13.15 12.13 1.72
N VAL A 79 -12.73 13.38 1.96
CA VAL A 79 -13.29 14.24 3.00
C VAL A 79 -14.74 14.57 2.71
N LEU A 80 -15.06 15.00 1.48
CA LEU A 80 -16.44 15.36 1.08
C LEU A 80 -17.39 14.16 1.17
N LEU A 81 -17.00 13.00 0.62
CA LEU A 81 -17.80 11.78 0.70
C LEU A 81 -17.90 11.25 2.14
N GLY A 82 -16.84 11.37 2.93
CA GLY A 82 -16.86 11.04 4.36
C GLY A 82 -17.82 11.93 5.16
N LEU A 83 -17.89 13.23 4.84
CA LEU A 83 -18.84 14.18 5.43
C LEU A 83 -20.27 13.82 5.04
N LEU A 84 -20.51 13.62 3.74
CA LEU A 84 -21.82 13.23 3.22
C LEU A 84 -22.30 11.92 3.87
N TRP A 85 -21.45 10.90 3.94
CA TRP A 85 -21.77 9.64 4.62
C TRP A 85 -22.10 9.89 6.11
N THR A 86 -21.35 10.76 6.79
CA THR A 86 -21.61 11.10 8.20
C THR A 86 -22.96 11.77 8.42
N ILE A 87 -23.39 12.62 7.49
CA ILE A 87 -24.70 13.30 7.55
C ILE A 87 -25.85 12.33 7.26
N LEU A 88 -25.68 11.45 6.27
CA LEU A 88 -26.73 10.52 5.82
C LEU A 88 -26.94 9.34 6.79
N ASP A 89 -25.87 8.81 7.39
CA ASP A 89 -25.96 7.67 8.31
C ASP A 89 -26.31 8.10 9.74
N ARG A 90 -27.59 8.41 9.95
CA ARG A 90 -28.13 8.86 11.24
C ARG A 90 -28.21 7.74 12.29
N LYS A 91 -28.32 6.47 11.89
CA LYS A 91 -28.52 5.33 12.81
C LYS A 91 -27.22 4.72 13.32
N ARG A 92 -26.09 4.90 12.62
CA ARG A 92 -24.72 4.61 13.09
C ARG A 92 -24.47 3.18 13.61
N SER A 93 -25.34 2.22 13.30
CA SER A 93 -25.31 0.88 13.88
C SER A 93 -24.28 -0.05 13.22
N ARG A 94 -23.67 0.36 12.10
CA ARG A 94 -22.77 -0.47 11.29
C ARG A 94 -21.29 -0.09 11.37
N ASP A 95 -20.91 0.90 12.18
CA ASP A 95 -19.51 1.36 12.30
C ASP A 95 -18.51 0.23 12.61
N PRO A 96 -18.78 -0.75 13.51
CA PRO A 96 -17.86 -1.86 13.75
C PRO A 96 -17.66 -2.76 12.53
N GLN A 97 -18.72 -2.99 11.75
CA GLN A 97 -18.65 -3.81 10.53
C GLN A 97 -17.84 -3.07 9.44
N ILE A 98 -18.05 -1.77 9.29
CA ILE A 98 -17.28 -0.94 8.34
C ILE A 98 -15.79 -0.96 8.71
N ALA A 99 -15.45 -0.87 10.00
CA ALA A 99 -14.06 -0.95 10.45
C ALA A 99 -13.41 -2.31 10.12
N GLU A 100 -14.14 -3.40 10.28
CA GLU A 100 -13.65 -4.74 9.90
C GLU A 100 -13.48 -4.86 8.39
N TRP A 101 -14.43 -4.38 7.58
CA TRP A 101 -14.29 -4.35 6.12
C TRP A 101 -13.12 -3.48 5.67
N PHE A 102 -12.91 -2.33 6.33
CA PHE A 102 -11.76 -1.49 6.06
C PHE A 102 -10.44 -2.22 6.33
N ARG A 103 -10.33 -2.90 7.48
CA ARG A 103 -9.14 -3.69 7.81
C ARG A 103 -8.93 -4.82 6.82
N VAL A 104 -9.99 -5.52 6.40
CA VAL A 104 -9.89 -6.56 5.36
C VAL A 104 -9.40 -5.96 4.05
N TYR A 105 -9.93 -4.81 3.63
CA TYR A 105 -9.52 -4.12 2.42
C TYR A 105 -8.04 -3.74 2.47
N LEU A 106 -7.62 -3.00 3.50
CA LEU A 106 -6.21 -2.60 3.69
C LEU A 106 -5.27 -3.80 3.68
N ARG A 107 -5.65 -4.86 4.39
CA ARG A 107 -4.86 -6.09 4.50
C ARG A 107 -4.67 -6.76 3.16
N LEU A 108 -5.73 -6.93 2.36
CA LEU A 108 -5.64 -7.60 1.07
C LEU A 108 -4.96 -6.72 0.01
N SER A 109 -5.17 -5.41 0.03
CA SER A 109 -4.47 -4.47 -0.85
C SER A 109 -2.97 -4.42 -0.54
N LEU A 110 -2.58 -4.37 0.73
CA LEU A 110 -1.18 -4.43 1.14
C LEU A 110 -0.57 -5.79 0.80
N ALA A 111 -1.29 -6.91 1.06
CA ALA A 111 -0.82 -8.24 0.68
C ALA A 111 -0.53 -8.34 -0.81
N LEU A 112 -1.46 -7.86 -1.65
CA LEU A 112 -1.31 -7.84 -3.10
C LEU A 112 -0.06 -7.05 -3.53
N ALA A 113 0.12 -5.84 -2.99
CA ALA A 113 1.30 -5.02 -3.29
C ALA A 113 2.60 -5.70 -2.86
N MET A 114 2.67 -6.17 -1.61
CA MET A 114 3.87 -6.82 -1.06
C MET A 114 4.24 -8.11 -1.80
N ILE A 115 3.24 -8.92 -2.21
CA ILE A 115 3.45 -10.12 -3.02
C ILE A 115 3.95 -9.75 -4.41
N TYR A 116 3.33 -8.74 -5.05
CA TYR A 116 3.72 -8.30 -6.39
C TYR A 116 5.16 -7.77 -6.42
N TYR A 117 5.50 -6.80 -5.56
CA TYR A 117 6.85 -6.24 -5.48
C TYR A 117 7.87 -7.28 -4.98
N GLY A 118 7.46 -8.12 -4.02
CA GLY A 118 8.28 -9.23 -3.55
C GLY A 118 8.61 -10.23 -4.67
N ALA A 119 7.65 -10.55 -5.55
CA ALA A 119 7.85 -11.50 -6.64
C ALA A 119 8.87 -10.99 -7.67
N ILE A 120 8.74 -9.72 -8.08
CA ILE A 120 9.63 -9.11 -9.09
C ILE A 120 11.04 -8.80 -8.55
N LYS A 121 11.23 -8.84 -7.23
CA LYS A 121 12.56 -8.83 -6.59
C LYS A 121 13.10 -10.25 -6.38
N LEU A 122 12.25 -11.17 -5.94
CA LEU A 122 12.63 -12.56 -5.71
C LEU A 122 13.11 -13.23 -7.00
N ILE A 123 12.42 -12.94 -8.11
CA ILE A 123 12.86 -13.22 -9.47
C ILE A 123 13.47 -11.90 -9.97
N PRO A 124 14.81 -11.70 -9.98
CA PRO A 124 15.50 -10.38 -10.05
C PRO A 124 15.26 -9.54 -11.31
N THR A 125 14.01 -9.20 -11.57
CA THR A 125 13.50 -8.58 -12.80
C THR A 125 13.28 -7.08 -12.62
N GLN A 126 13.06 -6.63 -11.38
CA GLN A 126 12.83 -5.20 -11.08
C GLN A 126 14.03 -4.30 -11.44
N PHE A 127 15.26 -4.77 -11.22
CA PHE A 127 16.48 -3.97 -11.44
C PHE A 127 17.23 -4.34 -12.73
N GLY A 128 16.54 -4.96 -13.69
CA GLY A 128 17.07 -5.23 -15.04
C GLY A 128 17.90 -6.51 -15.19
N GLY A 129 18.10 -7.30 -14.13
CA GLY A 129 18.79 -8.60 -14.14
C GLY A 129 20.29 -8.56 -14.48
N THR A 130 20.74 -7.52 -15.20
CA THR A 130 22.12 -7.24 -15.62
C THR A 130 22.33 -5.73 -15.68
N ILE A 131 23.58 -5.29 -15.51
CA ILE A 131 23.95 -3.88 -15.61
C ILE A 131 24.15 -3.55 -17.11
N GLY A 132 23.34 -2.64 -17.65
CA GLY A 132 23.40 -2.24 -19.06
C GLY A 132 24.70 -1.49 -19.41
N LEU A 133 25.06 -1.49 -20.70
CA LEU A 133 26.29 -0.86 -21.18
C LEU A 133 26.35 0.64 -20.85
N GLU A 134 25.21 1.33 -20.92
CA GLU A 134 25.05 2.73 -20.56
C GLU A 134 25.52 3.01 -19.13
N ARG A 135 25.37 2.03 -18.24
CA ARG A 135 25.75 2.14 -16.84
C ARG A 135 27.21 1.76 -16.59
N LEU A 136 27.75 0.83 -17.39
CA LEU A 136 29.14 0.39 -17.31
C LEU A 136 30.13 1.46 -17.78
N VAL A 137 29.74 2.26 -18.78
CA VAL A 137 30.60 3.35 -19.31
C VAL A 137 30.37 4.70 -18.62
N GLN A 138 29.38 4.80 -17.73
CA GLN A 138 29.07 6.03 -17.02
C GLN A 138 30.13 6.29 -15.92
N PRO A 139 30.76 7.48 -15.91
CA PRO A 139 31.61 7.88 -14.79
C PRO A 139 30.83 7.84 -13.47
N PHE A 140 31.40 7.21 -12.44
CA PHE A 140 30.71 7.03 -11.15
C PHE A 140 30.21 8.35 -10.55
N GLY A 141 31.00 9.42 -10.67
CA GLY A 141 30.65 10.75 -10.16
C GLY A 141 29.51 11.47 -10.90
N SER A 142 29.13 11.03 -12.10
CA SER A 142 28.01 11.61 -12.86
C SER A 142 26.73 10.78 -12.77
N ALA A 143 26.74 9.68 -12.02
CA ALA A 143 25.57 8.85 -11.79
C ALA A 143 24.53 9.54 -10.91
N SER A 144 23.26 9.48 -11.32
CA SER A 144 22.16 9.90 -10.45
C SER A 144 22.06 8.99 -9.21
N PRO A 145 21.54 9.49 -8.08
CA PRO A 145 21.31 8.68 -6.88
C PRO A 145 20.48 7.42 -7.17
N MET A 146 19.38 7.55 -7.92
CA MET A 146 18.55 6.41 -8.31
C MET A 146 19.36 5.41 -9.14
N GLY A 147 20.15 5.87 -10.10
CA GLY A 147 21.00 4.99 -10.90
C GLY A 147 21.99 4.21 -10.04
N LEU A 148 22.57 4.85 -9.02
CA LEU A 148 23.51 4.18 -8.09
C LEU A 148 22.80 3.08 -7.31
N LEU A 149 21.61 3.37 -6.77
CA LEU A 149 20.80 2.39 -6.07
C LEU A 149 20.37 1.23 -6.97
N TRP A 150 19.92 1.52 -8.20
CA TRP A 150 19.54 0.49 -9.17
C TRP A 150 20.72 -0.42 -9.50
N THR A 151 21.90 0.15 -9.70
CA THR A 151 23.13 -0.61 -9.99
C THR A 151 23.54 -1.46 -8.80
N PHE A 152 23.47 -0.92 -7.58
CA PHE A 152 23.78 -1.64 -6.36
C PHE A 152 22.88 -2.87 -6.19
N LEU A 153 21.56 -2.71 -6.38
CA LEU A 153 20.60 -3.81 -6.28
C LEU A 153 20.78 -4.83 -7.42
N ALA A 154 21.03 -4.37 -8.65
CA ALA A 154 21.30 -5.25 -9.79
C ALA A 154 22.61 -6.04 -9.63
N ALA A 155 23.65 -5.45 -9.02
CA ALA A 155 24.95 -6.09 -8.82
C ALA A 155 24.90 -7.30 -7.89
N SER A 156 23.91 -7.39 -7.01
CA SER A 156 23.72 -8.53 -6.10
C SER A 156 22.32 -9.13 -6.25
N PRO A 157 22.12 -10.08 -7.18
CA PRO A 157 20.86 -10.80 -7.33
C PRO A 157 20.43 -11.51 -6.04
N ALA A 158 21.39 -12.02 -5.25
CA ALA A 158 21.11 -12.65 -3.96
C ALA A 158 20.55 -11.65 -2.93
N TYR A 159 21.12 -10.45 -2.84
CA TYR A 159 20.59 -9.39 -1.97
C TYR A 159 19.21 -8.93 -2.42
N THR A 160 19.02 -8.71 -3.72
CA THR A 160 17.72 -8.37 -4.30
C THR A 160 16.68 -9.45 -4.00
N ALA A 161 17.02 -10.73 -4.23
CA ALA A 161 16.13 -11.85 -3.93
C ALA A 161 15.80 -11.96 -2.44
N PHE A 162 16.78 -11.70 -1.55
CA PHE A 162 16.55 -11.65 -0.11
C PHE A 162 15.54 -10.56 0.28
N THR A 163 15.70 -9.33 -0.23
CA THR A 163 14.73 -8.26 0.03
C THR A 163 13.34 -8.59 -0.53
N GLY A 164 13.27 -9.23 -1.71
CA GLY A 164 12.04 -9.74 -2.29
C GLY A 164 11.37 -10.84 -1.47
N ALA A 165 12.16 -11.75 -0.88
CA ALA A 165 11.65 -12.78 0.02
C ALA A 165 11.03 -12.19 1.29
N VAL A 166 11.63 -11.14 1.87
CA VAL A 166 11.08 -10.44 3.03
C VAL A 166 9.75 -9.75 2.68
N GLU A 167 9.68 -9.08 1.52
CA GLU A 167 8.44 -8.46 1.05
C GLU A 167 7.35 -9.50 0.79
N MET A 168 7.69 -10.58 0.08
CA MET A 168 6.80 -11.70 -0.20
C MET A 168 6.28 -12.34 1.10
N LEU A 169 7.16 -12.60 2.06
CA LEU A 169 6.79 -13.14 3.37
C LEU A 169 5.80 -12.22 4.10
N GLY A 170 6.06 -10.91 4.12
CA GLY A 170 5.15 -9.92 4.69
C GLY A 170 3.77 -9.98 4.04
N GLY A 171 3.71 -10.04 2.72
CA GLY A 171 2.46 -10.16 1.96
C GLY A 171 1.70 -11.47 2.20
N LEU A 172 2.39 -12.62 2.18
CA LEU A 172 1.79 -13.93 2.43
C LEU A 172 1.21 -14.04 3.84
N LEU A 173 1.90 -13.50 4.84
CA LEU A 173 1.43 -13.47 6.24
C LEU A 173 0.20 -12.57 6.44
N LEU A 174 -0.11 -11.65 5.52
CA LEU A 174 -1.32 -10.85 5.57
C LEU A 174 -2.57 -11.61 5.07
N ILE A 175 -2.40 -12.72 4.33
CA ILE A 175 -3.52 -13.51 3.79
C ILE A 175 -4.34 -14.14 4.95
N PRO A 176 -3.74 -14.93 5.87
CA PRO A 176 -4.50 -15.45 7.01
C PRO A 176 -4.81 -14.35 8.04
N ARG A 177 -6.01 -14.39 8.64
CA ARG A 177 -6.40 -13.41 9.67
C ARG A 177 -5.58 -13.54 10.95
N ARG A 178 -5.06 -14.74 11.23
CA ARG A 178 -4.28 -15.06 12.43
C ARG A 178 -2.88 -14.43 12.42
N THR A 179 -2.28 -14.30 11.24
CA THR A 179 -0.90 -13.79 11.06
C THR A 179 -0.86 -12.32 10.68
N THR A 180 -2.00 -11.62 10.68
CA THR A 180 -2.10 -10.24 10.19
C THR A 180 -1.17 -9.28 10.93
N LEU A 181 -1.00 -9.41 12.25
CA LEU A 181 -0.07 -8.56 12.99
C LEU A 181 1.38 -8.80 12.55
N LEU A 182 1.80 -10.06 12.46
CA LEU A 182 3.15 -10.40 12.03
C LEU A 182 3.42 -9.93 10.60
N GLY A 183 2.48 -10.19 9.69
CA GLY A 183 2.56 -9.71 8.31
C GLY A 183 2.61 -8.18 8.22
N ALA A 184 1.85 -7.47 9.06
CA ALA A 184 1.88 -6.01 9.11
C ALA A 184 3.22 -5.48 9.64
N LEU A 185 3.82 -6.10 10.65
CA LEU A 185 5.13 -5.70 11.17
C LEU A 185 6.26 -5.95 10.18
N VAL A 186 6.28 -7.12 9.54
CA VAL A 186 7.26 -7.45 8.49
C VAL A 186 7.10 -6.49 7.31
N SER A 187 5.86 -6.24 6.87
CA SER A 187 5.58 -5.28 5.79
C SER A 187 5.96 -3.86 6.18
N ALA A 188 5.72 -3.42 7.42
CA ALA A 188 6.13 -2.10 7.89
C ALA A 188 7.66 -1.93 7.88
N ALA A 189 8.41 -2.94 8.33
CA ALA A 189 9.86 -2.91 8.28
C ALA A 189 10.41 -2.86 6.84
N ALA A 190 9.87 -3.71 5.96
CA ALA A 190 10.27 -3.74 4.55
C ALA A 190 9.91 -2.44 3.80
N THR A 191 8.69 -1.95 3.97
CA THR A 191 8.23 -0.71 3.33
C THR A 191 8.92 0.52 3.91
N LEU A 192 9.26 0.54 5.19
CA LEU A 192 10.07 1.62 5.77
C LEU A 192 11.44 1.69 5.10
N GLN A 193 12.11 0.56 4.88
CA GLN A 193 13.38 0.52 4.15
C GLN A 193 13.21 1.05 2.72
N VAL A 194 12.17 0.63 2.01
CA VAL A 194 11.84 1.13 0.66
C VAL A 194 11.57 2.64 0.68
N VAL A 195 10.81 3.16 1.64
CA VAL A 195 10.53 4.59 1.79
C VAL A 195 11.83 5.36 1.99
N VAL A 196 12.69 4.93 2.91
CA VAL A 196 13.98 5.58 3.17
C VAL A 196 14.85 5.57 1.91
N LEU A 197 14.94 4.44 1.20
CA LEU A 197 15.66 4.37 -0.06
C LEU A 197 15.08 5.33 -1.10
N ASN A 198 13.75 5.44 -1.20
CA ASN A 198 13.10 6.29 -2.18
C ASN A 198 13.36 7.78 -1.93
N PHE A 199 13.37 8.21 -0.66
CA PHE A 199 13.67 9.59 -0.31
C PHE A 199 15.18 9.89 -0.43
N CYS A 200 16.06 8.98 0.00
CA CYS A 200 17.50 9.21 0.01
C CYS A 200 18.15 9.08 -1.37
N TYR A 201 17.62 8.23 -2.24
CA TYR A 201 18.15 8.00 -3.60
C TYR A 201 17.24 8.57 -4.70
N ASP A 202 16.31 9.45 -4.34
CA ASP A 202 15.38 10.12 -5.25
C ASP A 202 14.66 9.17 -6.22
N VAL A 203 14.24 8.02 -5.71
CA VAL A 203 13.46 7.06 -6.50
C VAL A 203 12.03 7.60 -6.61
N PRO A 204 11.42 7.65 -7.82
CA PRO A 204 10.10 8.22 -7.98
C PRO A 204 9.00 7.17 -7.66
N VAL A 205 8.94 6.71 -6.40
CA VAL A 205 7.86 5.86 -5.83
C VAL A 205 7.60 6.22 -4.35
N LYS A 206 7.94 7.45 -3.94
CA LYS A 206 7.84 7.95 -2.56
C LYS A 206 6.39 7.94 -2.10
N LEU A 207 5.48 8.46 -2.93
CA LEU A 207 4.07 8.56 -2.57
C LEU A 207 3.46 7.18 -2.32
N PHE A 208 3.62 6.26 -3.27
CA PHE A 208 3.03 4.93 -3.16
C PHE A 208 3.64 4.11 -2.01
N SER A 209 4.97 4.13 -1.84
CA SER A 209 5.63 3.42 -0.74
C SER A 209 5.21 3.95 0.64
N VAL A 210 4.99 5.27 0.79
CA VAL A 210 4.45 5.85 2.02
C VAL A 210 3.03 5.34 2.29
N HIS A 211 2.18 5.21 1.28
CA HIS A 211 0.85 4.63 1.47
C HIS A 211 0.92 3.19 1.99
N LEU A 212 1.78 2.35 1.42
CA LEU A 212 1.95 0.98 1.89
C LEU A 212 2.43 0.93 3.34
N LEU A 213 3.38 1.79 3.71
CA LEU A 213 3.84 1.92 5.10
C LEU A 213 2.69 2.33 6.03
N VAL A 214 1.91 3.35 5.66
CA VAL A 214 0.75 3.78 6.45
C VAL A 214 -0.27 2.64 6.59
N MET A 215 -0.54 1.88 5.54
CA MET A 215 -1.45 0.71 5.62
C MET A 215 -0.93 -0.34 6.61
N ALA A 216 0.36 -0.66 6.56
CA ALA A 216 0.99 -1.60 7.48
C ALA A 216 0.88 -1.12 8.94
N LEU A 217 1.15 0.17 9.18
CA LEU A 217 1.01 0.80 10.50
C LEU A 217 -0.45 0.83 10.97
N LEU A 218 -1.41 1.11 10.10
CA LEU A 218 -2.84 1.09 10.43
C LEU A 218 -3.32 -0.33 10.80
N LEU A 219 -2.78 -1.36 10.16
CA LEU A 219 -3.07 -2.75 10.50
C LEU A 219 -2.48 -3.15 11.86
N ALA A 220 -1.25 -2.71 12.16
CA ALA A 220 -0.57 -2.97 13.43
C ALA A 220 -1.07 -2.09 14.59
N ALA A 221 -1.64 -0.92 14.30
CA ALA A 221 -1.99 0.11 15.29
C ALA A 221 -2.79 -0.41 16.50
N PRO A 222 -3.82 -1.28 16.31
CA PRO A 222 -4.61 -1.75 17.45
C PRO A 222 -3.85 -2.68 18.41
N ASP A 223 -2.73 -3.24 17.96
CA ASP A 223 -1.88 -4.14 18.75
C ASP A 223 -0.64 -3.45 19.33
N LEU A 224 -0.31 -2.21 18.90
CA LEU A 224 0.87 -1.48 19.38
C LEU A 224 0.93 -1.32 20.89
N ARG A 225 -0.22 -1.10 21.55
CA ARG A 225 -0.28 -1.01 23.02
C ARG A 225 0.06 -2.34 23.70
N ARG A 226 -0.38 -3.45 23.12
CA ARG A 226 -0.08 -4.82 23.61
C ARG A 226 1.41 -5.12 23.42
N LEU A 227 1.96 -4.77 22.25
CA LEU A 227 3.39 -4.93 21.96
C LEU A 227 4.27 -4.07 22.87
N ALA A 228 3.92 -2.81 23.12
CA ALA A 228 4.62 -1.96 24.07
C ALA A 228 4.54 -2.53 25.49
N GLY A 229 3.36 -3.02 25.89
CA GLY A 229 3.14 -3.74 27.15
C GLY A 229 4.10 -4.92 27.32
N LEU A 230 4.26 -5.73 26.27
CA LEU A 230 5.14 -6.89 26.26
C LEU A 230 6.63 -6.49 26.31
N PHE A 231 7.08 -5.68 25.35
CA PHE A 231 8.50 -5.41 25.16
C PHE A 231 9.08 -4.37 26.11
N LEU A 232 8.32 -3.34 26.47
CA LEU A 232 8.81 -2.23 27.31
C LEU A 232 8.47 -2.41 28.78
N PHE A 233 7.34 -3.07 29.08
CA PHE A 233 6.83 -3.18 30.44
C PHE A 233 6.73 -4.63 30.95
N ASN A 234 7.18 -5.61 30.16
CA ASN A 234 7.19 -7.04 30.47
C ASN A 234 5.85 -7.57 31.01
N ARG A 235 4.73 -7.02 30.50
CA ARG A 235 3.37 -7.40 30.91
C ARG A 235 2.89 -8.60 30.11
N ARG A 236 2.09 -9.47 30.74
CA ARG A 236 1.39 -10.56 30.06
C ARG A 236 0.45 -9.98 28.99
N VAL A 237 0.47 -10.57 27.80
CA VAL A 237 -0.39 -10.18 26.68
C VAL A 237 -1.45 -11.25 26.45
N GLU A 238 -2.72 -10.85 26.56
CA GLU A 238 -3.87 -11.71 26.25
C GLU A 238 -4.00 -11.95 24.74
N SER A 239 -4.70 -13.02 24.34
CA SER A 239 -4.93 -13.33 22.91
C SER A 239 -5.70 -12.21 22.19
N ALA A 240 -5.40 -12.01 20.90
CA ALA A 240 -6.12 -11.04 20.09
C ALA A 240 -7.53 -11.55 19.77
N GLU A 241 -8.56 -10.74 20.01
CA GLU A 241 -9.93 -11.07 19.59
C GLU A 241 -10.07 -10.98 18.05
N ILE A 242 -10.35 -12.10 17.39
CA ILE A 242 -10.68 -12.12 15.97
C ILE A 242 -12.17 -11.82 15.80
N ARG A 243 -12.50 -10.59 15.38
CA ARG A 243 -13.90 -10.19 15.18
C ARG A 243 -14.52 -10.84 13.94
N PRO A 244 -15.79 -11.25 13.99
CA PRO A 244 -16.49 -11.79 12.82
C PRO A 244 -16.76 -10.69 11.78
N VAL A 245 -16.56 -11.00 10.49
CA VAL A 245 -16.79 -10.04 9.39
C VAL A 245 -18.25 -10.04 8.94
N PHE A 246 -18.86 -11.23 8.85
CA PHE A 246 -20.24 -11.39 8.43
C PHE A 246 -21.18 -11.49 9.64
N ALA A 247 -22.40 -10.94 9.49
CA ALA A 247 -23.44 -11.09 10.50
C ALA A 247 -23.91 -12.55 10.67
N ARG A 248 -23.85 -13.36 9.60
CA ARG A 248 -24.25 -14.78 9.65
C ARG A 248 -23.05 -15.69 9.93
N ARG A 249 -23.17 -16.54 10.95
CA ARG A 249 -22.14 -17.51 11.37
C ARG A 249 -21.67 -18.44 10.24
N ARG A 250 -22.57 -18.88 9.36
CA ARG A 250 -22.22 -19.76 8.22
C ARG A 250 -21.20 -19.13 7.26
N PHE A 251 -21.30 -17.83 7.01
CA PHE A 251 -20.37 -17.14 6.12
C PHE A 251 -19.02 -16.90 6.79
N ASN A 252 -18.99 -16.70 8.10
CA ASN A 252 -17.74 -16.71 8.86
C ASN A 252 -17.09 -18.11 8.89
N ARG A 253 -17.87 -19.20 8.85
CA ARG A 253 -17.34 -20.56 8.74
C ARG A 253 -16.73 -20.86 7.38
N VAL A 254 -17.39 -20.48 6.31
CA VAL A 254 -16.84 -20.61 4.95
C VAL A 254 -15.62 -19.69 4.78
N ALA A 255 -15.68 -18.46 5.25
CA ALA A 255 -14.54 -17.53 5.27
C ALA A 255 -13.44 -17.94 6.26
N ALA A 256 -13.70 -18.85 7.20
CA ALA A 256 -12.65 -19.44 8.01
C ALA A 256 -12.02 -20.61 7.25
N ALA A 257 -12.83 -21.50 6.66
CA ALA A 257 -12.39 -22.66 5.88
C ALA A 257 -11.56 -22.28 4.63
N VAL A 258 -12.04 -21.32 3.83
CA VAL A 258 -11.33 -20.81 2.63
C VAL A 258 -10.01 -20.13 3.00
N TRP A 259 -9.91 -19.60 4.21
CA TRP A 259 -8.73 -18.87 4.71
C TRP A 259 -7.90 -19.71 5.70
N GLY A 260 -8.09 -21.04 5.72
CA GLY A 260 -7.26 -21.98 6.47
C GLY A 260 -7.51 -22.02 7.99
N ILE A 261 -8.76 -21.92 8.43
CA ILE A 261 -9.13 -21.94 9.85
C ILE A 261 -10.34 -22.86 10.08
N SER A 262 -10.10 -24.01 10.72
CA SER A 262 -11.12 -24.74 11.48
C SER A 262 -11.60 -23.85 12.63
N LEU A 263 -12.90 -23.54 12.66
CA LEU A 263 -13.56 -22.98 13.82
C LEU A 263 -13.97 -24.15 14.73
N THR A 264 -13.09 -24.49 15.67
CA THR A 264 -13.51 -25.15 16.91
C THR A 264 -14.08 -24.10 17.85
#